data_AF-A0A9Q1KS35-F1
#
_entry.id   AF-A0A9Q1KS35-F1
#
_cell.length_a   1.000
_cell.length_b   1.000
_cell.length_c   1.000
_cell.angle_alpha   90.00
_cell.angle_beta   90.00
_cell.angle_gamma   90.00
#
_symmetry.space_group_name_H-M   'P 1'
#
loop_
_entity.id
_entity.type
_entity.pdbx_description
1 polymer ?
#
loop_
_entity_poly.entity_id
_entity_poly.type
_entity_poly.pdbx_seq_one_letter_code
_entity_poly.pdbx_strand_id
1 'polypeptide(L)'
;MQVYVFEAESSCAAFLVNYDFRREATVLFRNSSYTLPPKSISILPDCKTVAFNTAKASLLELLFVSAQYNTRSMVTSIKFDSEEQWKEFRETVPLFDDKLLQSNRLLDQISTAKDMSDYLWYTSRFQHSASDTNPKLQVSSNAHVLHAFVNGEYVANGITTSPGSAHGSRKNPSYTLESTILLNDGANSISLLSVMVGLPVCIILNIQRWPSGPVGRHSH
;
A
#
# COMPACT_ATOMS: atom_id res chain seq x y z
N MET A 1 -32.77 -23.12 -13.67
CA MET A 1 -32.14 -22.91 -14.99
C MET A 1 -32.87 -21.77 -15.68
N GLN A 2 -32.16 -20.90 -16.37
CA GLN A 2 -32.75 -19.75 -17.09
C GLN A 2 -32.02 -19.50 -18.41
N VAL A 3 -32.71 -18.86 -19.35
CA VAL A 3 -32.19 -18.51 -20.67
C VAL A 3 -32.45 -17.03 -20.91
N TYR A 4 -31.40 -16.28 -21.21
CA TYR A 4 -31.47 -14.88 -21.60
C TYR A 4 -31.12 -14.76 -23.08
N VAL A 5 -31.96 -14.06 -23.84
CA VAL A 5 -31.78 -13.90 -25.28
C VAL A 5 -31.80 -12.42 -25.61
N PHE A 6 -30.82 -11.98 -26.40
CA PHE A 6 -30.68 -10.64 -26.92
C PHE A 6 -30.72 -10.73 -28.43
N GLU A 7 -31.78 -10.18 -29.04
CA GLU A 7 -31.99 -10.20 -30.48
C GLU A 7 -32.02 -8.77 -31.03
N ALA A 8 -31.31 -8.56 -32.13
CA ALA A 8 -31.40 -7.39 -32.99
C ALA A 8 -31.75 -7.84 -34.42
N GLU A 9 -32.02 -6.90 -35.32
CA GLU A 9 -32.54 -7.20 -36.68
C GLU A 9 -31.68 -8.22 -37.47
N SER A 10 -30.36 -8.24 -37.24
CA SER A 10 -29.43 -9.14 -37.93
C SER A 10 -28.53 -9.97 -37.01
N SER A 11 -28.76 -9.96 -35.69
CA SER A 11 -27.88 -10.66 -34.74
C SER A 11 -28.63 -11.20 -33.53
N CYS A 12 -28.10 -12.26 -32.93
CA CYS A 12 -28.70 -12.93 -31.78
C CYS A 12 -27.61 -13.44 -30.86
N ALA A 13 -27.67 -13.09 -29.57
CA ALA A 13 -26.83 -13.67 -28.54
C ALA A 13 -27.70 -14.27 -27.43
N ALA A 14 -27.29 -15.42 -26.87
CA ALA A 14 -27.98 -16.06 -25.77
C ALA A 14 -27.02 -16.47 -24.64
N PHE A 15 -27.53 -16.40 -23.41
CA PHE A 15 -26.87 -16.87 -22.20
C PHE A 15 -27.74 -17.95 -21.56
N LEU A 16 -27.25 -19.17 -21.52
CA LEU A 16 -27.90 -20.29 -20.85
C LEU A 16 -27.27 -20.42 -19.46
N VAL A 17 -28.08 -20.38 -18.40
CA VAL A 17 -27.59 -20.33 -17.02
C VAL A 17 -28.11 -21.52 -16.21
N ASN A 18 -27.17 -22.32 -15.69
CA ASN A 18 -27.45 -23.33 -14.67
C ASN A 18 -27.08 -22.79 -13.28
N TYR A 19 -28.09 -22.43 -12.49
CA TYR A 19 -27.92 -21.99 -11.10
C TYR A 19 -27.77 -23.15 -10.10
N ASP A 20 -27.99 -24.40 -10.50
CA ASP A 20 -27.84 -25.54 -9.61
C ASP A 20 -26.37 -25.72 -9.23
N PHE A 21 -26.09 -25.80 -7.94
CA PHE A 21 -24.72 -25.89 -7.42
C PHE A 21 -24.10 -27.28 -7.52
N ARG A 22 -24.90 -28.32 -7.77
CA ARG A 22 -24.47 -29.72 -7.68
C ARG A 22 -24.77 -30.54 -8.91
N ARG A 23 -25.80 -30.19 -9.68
CA ARG A 23 -26.30 -31.02 -10.78
C ARG A 23 -26.10 -30.35 -12.12
N GLU A 24 -25.74 -31.17 -13.09
CA GLU A 24 -25.83 -30.79 -14.49
C GLU A 24 -27.29 -30.60 -14.88
N ALA A 25 -27.51 -29.67 -15.80
CA ALA A 25 -28.84 -29.39 -16.33
C ALA A 25 -28.78 -29.35 -17.85
N THR A 26 -29.77 -29.98 -18.49
CA THR A 26 -29.91 -29.98 -19.94
C THR A 26 -31.09 -29.08 -20.32
N VAL A 27 -30.85 -28.12 -21.21
CA VAL A 27 -31.88 -27.23 -21.76
C VAL A 27 -32.10 -27.49 -23.25
N LEU A 28 -33.36 -27.57 -23.65
CA LEU A 28 -33.74 -27.46 -25.05
C LEU A 28 -33.94 -25.98 -25.40
N PHE A 29 -33.07 -25.43 -26.23
CA PHE A 29 -33.13 -24.05 -26.70
C PHE A 29 -33.03 -24.01 -28.23
N ARG A 30 -34.02 -23.39 -28.89
CA ARG A 30 -34.10 -23.31 -30.36
C ARG A 30 -33.86 -24.65 -31.07
N ASN A 31 -34.55 -25.69 -30.59
CA ASN A 31 -34.49 -27.07 -31.10
C ASN A 31 -33.12 -27.75 -30.98
N SER A 32 -32.22 -27.21 -30.17
CA SER A 32 -30.92 -27.78 -29.86
C SER A 32 -30.81 -28.03 -28.36
N SER A 33 -30.17 -29.13 -27.99
CA SER A 33 -29.99 -29.52 -26.59
C SER A 33 -28.62 -29.07 -26.09
N TYR A 34 -28.58 -28.39 -24.94
CA TYR A 34 -27.35 -27.92 -24.31
C TYR A 34 -27.26 -28.44 -22.88
N THR A 35 -26.21 -29.20 -22.59
CA THR A 35 -25.89 -29.66 -21.24
C THR A 35 -24.92 -28.69 -20.57
N LEU A 36 -25.31 -28.17 -19.41
CA LEU A 36 -24.56 -27.21 -18.63
C LEU A 36 -24.08 -27.83 -17.31
N PRO A 37 -22.77 -27.73 -17.00
CA PRO A 37 -22.24 -28.08 -15.68
C PRO A 37 -22.93 -27.28 -14.55
N PRO A 38 -22.81 -27.73 -13.29
CA PRO A 38 -23.31 -26.98 -12.13
C PRO A 38 -22.71 -25.57 -12.08
N LYS A 39 -23.51 -24.59 -11.66
CA LYS A 39 -23.12 -23.18 -11.46
C LYS A 39 -22.38 -22.57 -12.66
N SER A 40 -22.88 -22.81 -13.87
CA SER A 40 -22.22 -22.39 -15.11
C SER A 40 -23.12 -21.58 -16.03
N ILE A 41 -22.48 -20.80 -16.91
CA ILE A 41 -23.12 -20.03 -17.97
C ILE A 41 -22.50 -20.45 -19.30
N SER A 42 -23.33 -20.83 -20.27
CA SER A 42 -22.92 -21.00 -21.67
C SER A 42 -23.33 -19.78 -22.48
N ILE A 43 -22.38 -19.23 -23.25
CA ILE A 43 -22.55 -18.03 -24.08
C ILE A 43 -22.61 -18.46 -25.55
N LEU A 44 -23.71 -18.12 -26.22
CA LEU A 44 -23.97 -18.42 -27.62
C LEU A 44 -24.08 -17.09 -28.40
N PRO A 45 -23.02 -16.62 -29.07
CA PRO A 45 -23.01 -15.32 -29.74
C PRO A 45 -23.84 -15.27 -31.03
N ASP A 46 -24.33 -16.43 -31.49
CA ASP A 46 -25.21 -16.62 -32.66
C ASP A 46 -26.54 -17.34 -32.27
N CYS A 47 -26.80 -17.50 -30.96
CA CYS A 47 -27.90 -18.30 -30.39
C CYS A 47 -27.94 -19.78 -30.82
N LYS A 48 -26.84 -20.32 -31.34
CA LYS A 48 -26.75 -21.70 -31.85
C LYS A 48 -25.51 -22.43 -31.34
N THR A 49 -24.33 -21.82 -31.45
CA THR A 49 -23.06 -22.44 -31.09
C THR A 49 -22.58 -21.92 -29.75
N VAL A 50 -22.18 -22.82 -28.85
CA VAL A 50 -21.59 -22.43 -27.57
C VAL A 50 -20.14 -22.01 -27.83
N ALA A 51 -19.88 -20.71 -27.85
CA ALA A 51 -18.52 -20.19 -28.00
C ALA A 51 -17.72 -20.29 -26.70
N PHE A 52 -18.41 -20.22 -25.54
CA PHE A 52 -17.77 -20.25 -24.23
C PHE A 52 -18.69 -20.82 -23.16
N ASN A 53 -18.12 -21.55 -22.18
CA ASN A 53 -18.81 -21.91 -20.95
C ASN A 53 -17.90 -21.66 -19.75
N THR A 54 -18.43 -21.00 -18.72
CA THR A 54 -17.62 -20.56 -17.57
C THR A 54 -17.00 -21.72 -16.78
N ALA A 55 -17.71 -22.84 -16.60
CA ALA A 55 -17.18 -23.98 -15.85
C ALA A 55 -16.16 -24.78 -16.66
N LYS A 56 -16.36 -24.93 -17.98
CA LYS A 56 -15.38 -25.59 -18.87
C LYS A 56 -14.10 -24.77 -19.02
N ALA A 57 -14.21 -23.44 -19.06
CA ALA A 57 -13.05 -22.56 -19.07
C ALA A 57 -12.28 -22.60 -17.74
N SER A 58 -12.98 -22.61 -16.60
CA SER A 58 -12.34 -22.81 -15.29
C SER A 58 -11.67 -24.20 -15.16
N LEU A 59 -12.19 -25.25 -15.81
CA LEU A 59 -11.52 -26.55 -15.87
C LEU A 59 -10.28 -26.53 -16.77
N LEU A 60 -10.30 -25.78 -17.87
CA LEU A 60 -9.12 -25.58 -18.70
C LEU A 60 -8.03 -24.82 -17.91
N GLU A 61 -8.40 -23.77 -17.17
CA GLU A 61 -7.49 -23.08 -16.24
C GLU A 61 -6.98 -24.02 -15.14
N LEU A 62 -7.80 -24.91 -14.56
CA LEU A 62 -7.33 -25.91 -13.60
C LEU A 62 -6.32 -26.91 -14.20
N LEU A 63 -6.44 -27.23 -15.49
CA LEU A 63 -5.45 -28.01 -16.23
C LEU A 63 -4.14 -27.23 -16.48
N PHE A 64 -4.20 -25.91 -16.65
CA PHE A 64 -3.00 -25.06 -16.67
C PHE A 64 -2.45 -24.74 -15.26
N VAL A 65 -3.28 -24.88 -14.22
CA VAL A 65 -2.95 -24.64 -12.80
C VAL A 65 -2.54 -25.93 -12.07
N SER A 66 -2.52 -27.09 -12.74
CA SER A 66 -1.50 -28.11 -12.40
C SER A 66 -0.14 -27.60 -12.87
N ALA A 67 0.26 -26.44 -12.35
CA ALA A 67 1.64 -26.07 -12.25
C ALA A 67 2.31 -27.27 -11.60
N GLN A 68 3.12 -27.98 -12.39
CA GLN A 68 4.33 -28.56 -11.83
C GLN A 68 4.84 -27.52 -10.86
N TYR A 69 4.88 -27.86 -9.57
CA TYR A 69 5.59 -27.10 -8.57
C TYR A 69 6.91 -26.75 -9.23
N ASN A 70 7.07 -25.48 -9.65
CA ASN A 70 8.29 -25.04 -10.27
C ASN A 70 9.34 -25.31 -9.20
N THR A 71 10.09 -26.39 -9.35
CA THR A 71 11.27 -26.64 -8.56
C THR A 71 12.19 -25.53 -8.95
N ARG A 72 12.17 -24.44 -8.17
CA ARG A 72 13.10 -23.33 -8.33
C ARG A 72 14.49 -23.94 -8.21
N SER A 73 15.15 -24.12 -9.34
CA SER A 73 16.56 -24.45 -9.36
C SER A 73 17.30 -23.15 -9.05
N MET A 74 17.75 -23.04 -7.80
CA MET A 74 18.57 -21.92 -7.37
C MET A 74 20.02 -22.31 -7.62
N VAL A 75 20.58 -21.82 -8.72
CA VAL A 75 22.01 -21.89 -8.95
C VAL A 75 22.64 -20.67 -8.30
N THR A 76 23.56 -20.87 -7.39
CA THR A 76 24.34 -19.77 -6.80
C THR A 76 25.19 -19.14 -7.90
N SER A 77 24.78 -17.96 -8.38
CA SER A 77 25.52 -17.22 -9.42
C SER A 77 26.68 -16.41 -8.83
N ILE A 78 26.51 -15.92 -7.60
CA ILE A 78 27.48 -15.10 -6.88
C ILE A 78 27.43 -15.50 -5.41
N LYS A 79 28.59 -15.80 -4.82
CA LYS A 79 28.76 -15.95 -3.37
C LYS A 79 29.31 -14.64 -2.85
N PHE A 80 28.64 -14.08 -1.86
CA PHE A 80 29.07 -12.89 -1.14
C PHE A 80 29.77 -13.31 0.15
N ASP A 81 30.91 -13.99 0.01
CA ASP A 81 31.63 -14.68 1.10
C ASP A 81 32.87 -13.94 1.62
N SER A 82 33.16 -12.75 1.10
CA SER A 82 34.19 -11.87 1.64
C SER A 82 33.73 -10.41 1.79
N GLU A 83 34.26 -9.73 2.80
CA GLU A 83 33.97 -8.32 3.09
C GLU A 83 34.36 -7.39 1.93
N GLU A 84 35.39 -7.76 1.17
CA GLU A 84 35.93 -7.01 0.03
C GLU A 84 34.96 -6.90 -1.16
N GLN A 85 33.92 -7.75 -1.20
CA GLN A 85 32.92 -7.75 -2.26
C GLN A 85 31.74 -6.79 -1.99
N TRP A 86 31.64 -6.26 -0.77
CA TRP A 86 30.61 -5.29 -0.41
C TRP A 86 31.17 -3.88 -0.36
N LYS A 87 30.38 -2.94 -0.86
CA LYS A 87 30.60 -1.51 -0.66
C LYS A 87 29.36 -0.96 -0.01
N GLU A 88 29.54 -0.20 1.06
CA GLU A 88 28.45 0.54 1.68
C GLU A 88 28.45 1.99 1.20
N PHE A 89 27.25 2.53 1.05
CA PHE A 89 27.03 3.96 0.95
C PHE A 89 25.93 4.31 1.94
N ARG A 90 26.20 5.26 2.83
CA ARG A 90 25.21 5.73 3.81
C ARG A 90 24.48 6.92 3.21
N GLU A 91 23.18 6.73 3.00
CA GLU A 91 22.31 7.80 2.52
C GLU A 91 22.26 8.94 3.54
N THR A 92 22.25 10.18 3.06
CA THR A 92 22.24 11.35 3.94
C THR A 92 20.82 11.65 4.40
N VAL A 93 20.64 11.95 5.68
CA VAL A 93 19.35 12.42 6.21
C VAL A 93 19.22 13.91 5.90
N PRO A 94 18.21 14.35 5.13
CA PRO A 94 18.04 15.75 4.80
C PRO A 94 17.66 16.56 6.04
N LEU A 95 18.23 17.75 6.17
CA LEU A 95 17.89 18.75 7.18
C LEU A 95 16.91 19.76 6.61
N PHE A 96 16.24 20.52 7.48
CA PHE A 96 15.27 21.54 7.07
C PHE A 96 15.82 22.58 6.07
N ASP A 97 17.12 22.89 6.14
CA ASP A 97 17.75 23.89 5.27
C ASP A 97 18.10 23.34 3.86
N ASP A 98 17.93 22.03 3.63
CA ASP A 98 18.12 21.37 2.33
C ASP A 98 16.86 21.58 1.45
N LYS A 99 16.71 22.80 0.92
CA LYS A 99 15.47 23.28 0.28
C LYS A 99 15.27 22.71 -1.14
N LEU A 100 14.45 21.66 -1.27
CA LEU A 100 13.95 21.17 -2.58
C LEU A 100 12.51 21.62 -2.87
N LEU A 101 11.61 21.56 -1.87
CA LEU A 101 10.20 21.93 -1.98
C LEU A 101 9.70 22.45 -0.62
N GLN A 102 9.01 23.59 -0.61
CA GLN A 102 8.45 24.18 0.62
C GLN A 102 6.93 24.29 0.56
N SER A 103 6.28 23.96 1.68
CA SER A 103 4.84 24.04 1.85
C SER A 103 4.52 24.39 3.31
N ASN A 104 3.47 25.20 3.51
CA ASN A 104 2.95 25.52 4.85
C ASN A 104 1.99 24.45 5.40
N ARG A 105 1.73 23.40 4.62
CA ARG A 105 0.91 22.25 4.97
C ARG A 105 1.64 20.95 4.67
N LEU A 106 1.28 19.88 5.38
CA LEU A 106 1.73 18.53 5.05
C LEU A 106 1.09 18.12 3.71
N LEU A 107 1.93 17.78 2.74
CA LEU A 107 1.50 17.33 1.43
C LEU A 107 1.31 15.81 1.45
N ASP A 108 0.31 15.30 0.73
CA ASP A 108 0.10 13.86 0.57
C ASP A 108 1.23 13.25 -0.28
N GLN A 109 1.69 12.05 0.12
CA GLN A 109 2.85 11.42 -0.51
C GLN A 109 2.61 11.05 -1.97
N ILE A 110 1.42 10.53 -2.32
CA ILE A 110 1.09 10.13 -3.69
C ILE A 110 1.07 11.35 -4.62
N SER A 111 0.44 12.43 -4.18
CA SER A 111 0.37 13.68 -4.96
C SER A 111 1.74 14.34 -5.17
N THR A 112 2.65 14.18 -4.19
CA THR A 112 3.99 14.79 -4.20
C THR A 112 4.99 13.95 -4.99
N ALA A 113 5.07 12.64 -4.69
CA ALA A 113 6.00 11.72 -5.33
C ALA A 113 5.51 11.23 -6.70
N LYS A 114 4.19 11.33 -6.99
CA LYS A 114 3.55 10.88 -8.24
C LYS A 114 3.93 9.45 -8.64
N ASP A 115 4.08 8.56 -7.64
CA ASP A 115 4.51 7.18 -7.82
C ASP A 115 5.89 7.02 -8.50
N MET A 116 6.71 8.08 -8.49
CA MET A 116 8.10 8.03 -8.99
C MET A 116 9.07 7.47 -7.94
N SER A 117 8.66 7.45 -6.66
CA SER A 117 9.46 6.98 -5.54
C SER A 117 8.55 6.48 -4.41
N ASP A 118 8.94 5.38 -3.79
CA ASP A 118 8.32 4.86 -2.56
C ASP A 118 8.62 5.72 -1.33
N TYR A 119 9.57 6.67 -1.44
CA TYR A 119 10.09 7.45 -0.33
C TYR A 119 9.73 8.93 -0.46
N LEU A 120 9.30 9.53 0.65
CA LEU A 120 9.13 10.98 0.77
C LEU A 120 9.63 11.49 2.14
N TRP A 121 10.46 12.52 2.09
CA TRP A 121 10.96 13.21 3.27
C TRP A 121 10.06 14.39 3.65
N TYR A 122 9.74 14.49 4.94
CA TYR A 122 9.12 15.66 5.55
C TYR A 122 10.09 16.26 6.55
N THR A 123 10.55 17.48 6.30
CA THR A 123 11.48 18.19 7.18
C THR A 123 10.81 19.40 7.82
N SER A 124 11.03 19.62 9.11
CA SER A 124 10.50 20.77 9.84
C SER A 124 11.52 21.29 10.86
N ARG A 125 11.39 22.55 11.24
CA ARG A 125 12.21 23.20 12.26
C ARG A 125 11.37 23.46 13.52
N PHE A 126 11.91 23.08 14.67
CA PHE A 126 11.26 23.24 15.97
C PHE A 126 12.17 24.04 16.91
N GLN A 127 11.62 25.10 17.52
CA GLN A 127 12.31 25.87 18.54
C GLN A 127 11.96 25.31 19.91
N HIS A 128 12.97 24.82 20.62
CA HIS A 128 12.85 24.29 21.96
C HIS A 128 13.43 25.26 22.99
N SER A 129 12.82 25.30 24.17
CA SER A 129 13.31 26.04 25.32
C SER A 129 13.62 25.04 26.44
N ALA A 130 14.80 25.15 27.05
CA ALA A 130 15.27 24.25 28.11
C ALA A 130 14.34 24.07 29.34
N SER A 131 13.28 24.88 29.46
CA SER A 131 12.23 24.70 30.47
C SER A 131 11.35 23.45 30.23
N ASP A 132 11.30 22.93 29.01
CA ASP A 132 10.54 21.73 28.66
C ASP A 132 11.43 20.49 28.81
N THR A 133 11.24 19.73 29.88
CA THR A 133 12.17 18.67 30.28
C THR A 133 11.88 17.31 29.65
N ASN A 134 10.74 17.13 28.97
CA ASN A 134 10.34 15.83 28.42
C ASN A 134 9.60 15.96 27.08
N PRO A 135 10.26 16.46 26.02
CA PRO A 135 9.62 16.60 24.72
C PRO A 135 9.26 15.24 24.13
N LYS A 136 8.05 15.14 23.60
CA LYS A 136 7.53 13.94 22.94
C LYS A 136 7.21 14.24 21.48
N LEU A 137 7.70 13.39 20.60
CA LEU A 137 7.33 13.35 19.19
C LEU A 137 6.14 12.41 19.02
N GLN A 138 5.04 12.94 18.49
CA GLN A 138 3.87 12.16 18.12
C GLN A 138 3.53 12.41 16.65
N VAL A 139 3.56 11.37 15.83
CA VAL A 139 3.27 11.46 14.40
C VAL A 139 2.27 10.39 14.01
N SER A 140 1.08 10.80 13.59
CA SER A 140 0.10 9.91 12.99
C SER A 140 0.33 9.84 11.49
N SER A 141 0.40 8.63 10.97
CA SER A 141 0.70 8.36 9.56
C SER A 141 -0.20 7.26 9.01
N ASN A 142 -0.59 7.42 7.75
CA ASN A 142 -1.23 6.39 6.93
C ASN A 142 -0.24 5.72 5.96
N ALA A 143 1.05 6.04 6.04
CA ALA A 143 2.09 5.39 5.24
C ALA A 143 2.21 3.91 5.63
N HIS A 144 3.01 3.15 4.90
CA HIS A 144 3.29 1.78 5.30
C HIS A 144 4.37 1.72 6.38
N VAL A 145 5.39 2.57 6.27
CA VAL A 145 6.45 2.72 7.27
C VAL A 145 6.77 4.20 7.44
N LEU A 146 7.13 4.59 8.66
CA LEU A 146 7.61 5.92 9.01
C LEU A 146 8.87 5.76 9.85
N HIS A 147 9.92 6.51 9.52
CA HIS A 147 11.10 6.67 10.36
C HIS A 147 11.22 8.13 10.80
N ALA A 148 11.59 8.36 12.06
CA ALA A 148 11.85 9.69 12.58
C ALA A 148 13.33 9.91 12.88
N PHE A 149 13.77 11.14 12.59
CA PHE A 149 15.12 11.63 12.84
C PHE A 149 15.05 13.00 13.50
N VAL A 150 15.93 13.25 14.46
CA VAL A 150 16.07 14.55 15.12
C VAL A 150 17.52 14.99 14.98
N ASN A 151 17.74 16.20 14.46
CA ASN A 151 19.06 16.78 14.19
C ASN A 151 19.98 15.85 13.35
N GLY A 152 19.38 15.09 12.42
CA GLY A 152 20.10 14.14 11.56
C GLY A 152 20.31 12.75 12.17
N GLU A 153 19.99 12.55 13.44
CA GLU A 153 20.16 11.27 14.12
C GLU A 153 18.85 10.47 14.13
N TYR A 154 18.94 9.17 13.86
CA TYR A 154 17.80 8.27 13.91
C TYR A 154 17.29 8.14 15.35
N VAL A 155 15.97 8.17 15.53
CA VAL A 155 15.34 8.01 16.84
C VAL A 155 15.33 6.52 17.26
N ALA A 156 16.48 5.83 17.24
CA ALA A 156 16.61 4.45 17.74
C ALA A 156 17.25 4.39 19.12
N ASN A 157 16.51 3.76 20.04
CA ASN A 157 16.94 2.98 21.20
C ASN A 157 18.35 3.20 21.77
N GLY A 158 18.37 3.75 22.98
CA GLY A 158 19.52 3.83 23.88
C GLY A 158 19.31 4.88 24.98
N ILE A 159 18.64 5.98 24.63
CA ILE A 159 18.24 7.06 25.55
C ILE A 159 16.71 7.22 25.61
N THR A 160 15.99 6.69 24.62
CA THR A 160 14.52 6.80 24.48
C THR A 160 13.85 5.45 24.74
N THR A 161 12.68 5.47 25.39
CA THR A 161 11.93 4.28 25.80
C THR A 161 10.98 3.73 24.71
N SER A 162 11.08 4.22 23.47
CA SER A 162 10.09 3.95 22.41
C SER A 162 10.73 3.91 21.01
N PRO A 163 10.18 3.12 20.08
CA PRO A 163 10.75 2.92 18.75
C PRO A 163 10.69 4.19 17.89
N GLY A 164 11.74 4.47 17.10
CA GLY A 164 11.79 5.56 16.10
C GLY A 164 11.21 5.22 14.75
N SER A 165 10.64 4.03 14.61
CA SER A 165 9.89 3.61 13.43
C SER A 165 8.57 3.00 13.83
N ALA A 166 7.56 3.22 13.01
CA ALA A 166 6.30 2.51 13.12
C ALA A 166 5.79 2.13 11.73
N HIS A 167 5.01 1.06 11.65
CA HIS A 167 4.50 0.52 10.40
C HIS A 167 3.02 0.16 10.52
N GLY A 168 2.30 0.30 9.42
CA GLY A 168 0.91 -0.12 9.29
C GLY A 168 0.81 -1.62 9.03
N SER A 169 -0.41 -2.12 8.99
CA SER A 169 -0.73 -3.45 8.46
C SER A 169 -1.90 -3.35 7.48
N ARG A 170 -2.09 -4.38 6.64
CA ARG A 170 -3.20 -4.40 5.68
C ARG A 170 -4.58 -4.21 6.33
N LYS A 171 -4.75 -4.66 7.58
CA LYS A 171 -6.02 -4.53 8.33
C LYS A 171 -6.14 -3.19 9.06
N ASN A 172 -5.02 -2.68 9.57
CA ASN A 172 -4.92 -1.40 10.29
C ASN A 172 -3.79 -0.56 9.66
N PRO A 173 -4.11 0.24 8.62
CA PRO A 173 -3.10 1.01 7.90
C PRO A 173 -2.61 2.24 8.67
N SER A 174 -3.46 2.84 9.50
CA SER A 174 -3.11 4.00 10.31
C SER A 174 -2.39 3.58 11.60
N TYR A 175 -1.32 4.29 11.93
CA TYR A 175 -0.61 4.15 13.21
C TYR A 175 -0.08 5.49 13.68
N THR A 176 0.26 5.56 14.96
CA THR A 176 0.91 6.73 15.56
C THR A 176 2.28 6.31 16.09
N LEU A 177 3.31 6.99 15.62
CA LEU A 177 4.65 6.95 16.21
C LEU A 177 4.64 7.87 17.43
N GLU A 178 4.97 7.34 18.60
CA GLU A 178 5.17 8.11 19.82
C GLU A 178 6.55 7.82 20.38
N SER A 179 7.36 8.85 20.57
CA SER A 179 8.68 8.70 21.18
C SER A 179 9.08 9.94 21.97
N THR A 180 9.64 9.74 23.16
CA THR A 180 10.35 10.81 23.87
C THR A 180 11.63 11.10 23.09
N ILE A 181 11.92 12.37 22.81
CA ILE A 181 13.08 12.78 22.01
C ILE A 181 14.03 13.65 22.83
N LEU A 182 15.27 13.80 22.36
CA LEU A 182 16.18 14.80 22.89
C LEU A 182 16.17 16.02 21.95
N LEU A 183 16.06 17.20 22.54
CA LEU A 183 16.13 18.46 21.81
C LEU A 183 17.22 19.33 22.43
N ASN A 184 17.98 20.00 21.57
CA ASN A 184 18.90 21.04 21.98
C ASN A 184 18.12 22.29 22.36
N ASP A 185 18.65 23.10 23.28
CA ASP A 185 18.10 24.44 23.49
C ASP A 185 18.25 25.25 22.20
N GLY A 186 17.15 25.87 21.77
CA GLY A 186 17.08 26.56 20.49
C GLY A 186 16.54 25.70 19.34
N ALA A 187 17.13 25.85 18.17
CA ALA A 187 16.57 25.32 16.94
C ALA A 187 16.96 23.85 16.70
N ASN A 188 15.96 23.01 16.43
CA ASN A 188 16.11 21.59 16.12
C ASN A 188 15.49 21.27 14.76
N SER A 189 16.10 20.34 14.01
CA SER A 189 15.55 19.81 12.76
C SER A 189 14.85 18.48 13.04
N ILE A 190 13.62 18.33 12.57
CA ILE A 190 12.87 17.08 12.61
C ILE A 190 12.70 16.61 11.17
N SER A 191 13.19 15.40 10.88
CA SER A 191 13.08 14.81 9.55
C SER A 191 12.35 13.48 9.65
N LEU A 192 11.30 13.31 8.86
CA LEU A 192 10.48 12.11 8.83
C LEU A 192 10.57 11.48 7.45
N LEU A 193 10.94 10.21 7.40
CA LEU A 193 10.95 9.42 6.17
C LEU A 193 9.68 8.58 6.10
N SER A 194 8.81 8.92 5.15
CA SER A 194 7.59 8.17 4.84
C SER A 194 7.85 7.18 3.70
N VAL A 195 7.44 5.93 3.89
CA VAL A 195 7.68 4.84 2.94
C VAL A 195 6.38 4.16 2.55
N MET A 196 6.23 3.93 1.24
CA MET A 196 5.17 3.10 0.65
C MET A 196 5.72 1.72 0.28
N VAL A 197 4.89 0.68 0.43
CA VAL A 197 5.20 -0.70 0.04
C VAL A 197 4.06 -1.16 -0.87
N GLY A 198 4.25 -1.00 -2.19
CA GLY A 198 3.19 -1.16 -3.18
C GLY A 198 2.31 0.09 -3.29
N LEU A 199 1.14 -0.03 -3.93
CA LEU A 199 0.19 1.08 -4.16
C LEU A 199 -0.89 1.14 -3.05
N PRO A 200 -0.81 2.06 -2.06
CA PRO A 200 -1.91 2.34 -1.15
C PRO A 200 -2.73 3.56 -1.58
N VAL A 201 -3.94 3.66 -1.02
CA VAL A 201 -4.89 4.75 -1.19
C VAL A 201 -4.57 5.87 -0.18
N CYS A 202 -4.33 7.10 -0.65
CA CYS A 202 -4.24 8.39 0.09
C CYS A 202 -3.54 8.38 1.48
N ILE A 203 -2.38 9.03 1.59
CA ILE A 203 -1.60 9.12 2.82
C ILE A 203 -1.72 10.51 3.43
N ILE A 204 -2.42 10.60 4.56
CA ILE A 204 -2.48 11.81 5.38
C ILE A 204 -1.46 11.64 6.52
N LEU A 205 -0.48 12.55 6.59
CA LEU A 205 0.29 12.76 7.80
C LEU A 205 -0.43 13.78 8.67
N ASN A 206 -0.58 13.47 9.95
CA ASN A 206 -1.06 14.41 10.94
C ASN A 206 -0.03 14.51 12.06
N ILE A 207 0.63 15.66 12.18
CA ILE A 207 1.54 15.96 13.27
C ILE A 207 0.74 16.77 14.28
N GLN A 208 0.35 16.14 15.40
CA GLN A 208 -0.32 16.88 16.46
C GLN A 208 0.68 17.80 17.17
N ARG A 209 0.44 19.10 17.07
CA ARG A 209 1.14 20.15 17.81
C ARG A 209 0.52 20.24 19.21
N TRP A 210 1.31 20.09 20.26
CA TRP A 210 0.87 20.23 21.66
C TRP A 210 1.05 21.68 22.16
N PRO A 211 0.29 22.09 23.20
CA PRO A 211 -0.11 23.48 23.40
C PRO A 211 1.04 24.34 23.91
N SER A 212 1.13 25.53 23.32
CA SER A 212 1.80 26.67 23.92
C SER A 212 1.34 26.86 25.36
N GLY A 213 2.28 26.78 26.31
CA GLY A 213 2.11 27.33 27.65
C GLY A 213 1.78 28.83 27.61
N PRO A 214 1.26 29.39 28.71
CA PRO A 214 0.46 30.60 28.70
C PRO A 214 1.21 31.79 28.10
N VAL A 215 0.67 32.34 27.02
CA VAL A 215 1.06 33.66 26.52
C VAL A 215 0.66 34.67 27.58
N GLY A 216 1.64 35.10 28.38
CA GLY A 216 1.50 36.27 29.23
C GLY A 216 1.10 37.46 28.35
N ARG A 217 -0.01 38.12 28.70
CA ARG A 217 -0.36 39.43 28.18
C ARG A 217 0.80 40.37 28.51
N HIS A 218 1.56 40.79 27.50
CA HIS A 218 2.27 42.05 27.58
C HIS A 218 1.35 43.13 27.02
N SER A 219 0.74 43.86 27.95
CA SER A 219 0.24 45.21 27.75
C SER A 219 1.40 46.13 27.41
N HIS A 220 1.31 46.81 26.27
CA HIS A 220 1.63 48.24 26.10
C HIS A 220 0.84 48.78 24.92
#